data_AF-A0A6N3CNB9-F1
#
_entry.id   AF-A0A6N3CNB9-F1
#
_cell.length_a   1.000
_cell.length_b   1.000
_cell.length_c   1.000
_cell.angle_alpha   90.00
_cell.angle_beta   90.00
_cell.angle_gamma   90.00
#
_symmetry.space_group_name_H-M   'P 1'
#
loop_
_entity.id
_entity.type
_entity.pdbx_description
1 polymer ?
#
loop_
_entity_poly.entity_id
_entity_poly.type
_entity_poly.pdbx_seq_one_letter_code
_entity_poly.pdbx_strand_id
1 'polypeptide(L)'
;MRIETEFNTYLRLKKGIGNLMPDINVNLIIKDTALYKLGFSKEIMCTIDIEATDDQIEELRDICYQFEIDAFNTLDGSDPAVTDPDYIKYEKYTWIADWIFSVLG
;
A
#
# COMPACT_ATOMS: atom_id res chain seq x y z
N MET A 1 -10.02 10.23 4.15
CA MET A 1 -10.15 10.47 2.69
C MET A 1 -10.80 9.26 2.03
N ARG A 2 -11.86 9.46 1.23
CA ARG A 2 -12.63 8.36 0.62
C ARG A 2 -12.14 8.00 -0.78
N ILE A 3 -11.84 6.72 -0.99
CA ILE A 3 -11.26 6.20 -2.24
C ILE A 3 -11.99 4.93 -2.65
N GLU A 4 -12.26 4.78 -3.95
CA GLU A 4 -12.76 3.53 -4.54
C GLU A 4 -11.58 2.66 -4.97
N THR A 5 -11.61 1.38 -4.59
CA THR A 5 -10.53 0.43 -4.90
C THR A 5 -11.06 -1.00 -4.88
N GLU A 6 -10.25 -1.94 -5.36
CA GLU A 6 -10.49 -3.37 -5.20
C GLU A 6 -10.38 -3.80 -3.73
N PHE A 7 -11.23 -4.74 -3.32
CA PHE A 7 -11.30 -5.25 -1.94
C PHE A 7 -9.99 -5.93 -1.52
N ASN A 8 -9.29 -6.60 -2.44
CA ASN A 8 -8.00 -7.21 -2.16
C ASN A 8 -6.92 -6.14 -1.90
N THR A 9 -6.94 -5.03 -2.64
CA THR A 9 -6.07 -3.88 -2.41
C THR A 9 -6.33 -3.25 -1.05
N TYR A 10 -7.61 -3.08 -0.65
CA TYR A 10 -7.96 -2.66 0.71
C TYR A 10 -7.35 -3.57 1.78
N LEU A 11 -7.48 -4.90 1.66
CA LEU A 11 -6.92 -5.84 2.64
C LEU A 11 -5.40 -5.72 2.76
N ARG A 12 -4.73 -5.55 1.61
CA ARG A 12 -3.28 -5.33 1.54
C ARG A 12 -2.88 -4.00 2.19
N LEU A 13 -3.60 -2.91 1.89
CA LEU A 13 -3.36 -1.58 2.47
C LEU A 13 -3.54 -1.59 3.98
N LYS A 14 -4.67 -2.12 4.47
CA LYS A 14 -4.98 -2.19 5.90
C LYS A 14 -3.89 -2.93 6.67
N LYS A 15 -3.40 -4.04 6.13
CA LYS A 15 -2.32 -4.81 6.74
C LYS A 15 -0.97 -4.10 6.60
N GLY A 16 -0.68 -3.54 5.43
CA GLY A 16 0.58 -2.89 5.12
C GLY A 16 0.79 -1.64 5.96
N ILE A 17 -0.13 -0.69 5.84
CA ILE A 17 -0.12 0.57 6.60
C ILE A 17 -0.18 0.28 8.10
N GLY A 18 -1.06 -0.62 8.56
CA GLY A 18 -1.14 -0.98 9.97
C GLY A 18 0.14 -1.59 10.57
N ASN A 19 1.02 -2.18 9.75
CA ASN A 19 2.33 -2.66 10.21
C ASN A 19 3.41 -1.56 10.21
N LEU A 20 3.29 -0.56 9.33
CA LEU A 20 4.28 0.51 9.17
C LEU A 20 3.99 1.69 10.08
N MET A 21 2.74 2.14 10.06
CA MET A 21 2.23 3.30 10.80
C MET A 21 0.86 2.94 11.38
N PRO A 22 0.81 2.29 12.56
CA PRO A 22 -0.43 1.80 13.17
C PRO A 22 -1.40 2.93 13.54
N ASP A 23 -0.93 4.17 13.63
CA ASP A 23 -1.75 5.35 13.91
C ASP A 23 -2.60 5.81 12.72
N ILE A 24 -2.33 5.30 11.51
CA ILE A 24 -3.14 5.55 10.31
C ILE A 24 -4.22 4.47 10.21
N ASN A 25 -5.49 4.88 10.25
CA ASN A 25 -6.61 3.95 10.11
C ASN A 25 -7.07 3.85 8.65
N VAL A 26 -7.13 2.61 8.15
CA VAL A 26 -7.73 2.28 6.84
C VAL A 26 -9.04 1.55 7.07
N ASN A 27 -10.15 2.28 6.87
CA ASN A 27 -11.50 1.85 7.18
C ASN A 27 -12.25 1.44 5.91
N LEU A 28 -12.97 0.32 5.98
CA LEU A 28 -13.89 -0.09 4.91
C LEU A 28 -15.24 0.59 5.12
N ILE A 29 -15.71 1.31 4.10
CA ILE A 29 -17.01 2.00 4.15
C ILE A 29 -18.08 1.17 3.47
N ILE A 30 -17.83 0.74 2.22
CA ILE A 30 -18.78 -0.06 1.42
C ILE A 30 -18.01 -1.17 0.72
N LYS A 31 -18.59 -2.37 0.65
CA LYS A 31 -18.12 -3.49 -0.18
C LYS A 31 -19.21 -3.86 -1.17
N ASP A 32 -18.99 -3.58 -2.45
CA ASP A 32 -19.96 -3.90 -3.51
C ASP A 32 -19.65 -5.27 -4.12
N THR A 33 -20.57 -6.22 -3.89
CA THR A 33 -20.46 -7.59 -4.42
C THR A 33 -21.42 -7.86 -5.57
N ALA A 34 -22.24 -6.90 -5.98
CA ALA A 34 -23.32 -7.12 -6.94
C ALA A 34 -22.78 -7.51 -8.31
N LEU A 35 -21.88 -6.69 -8.88
CA LEU A 35 -21.29 -6.95 -10.20
C LEU A 35 -20.43 -8.22 -10.21
N TYR A 36 -19.70 -8.48 -9.12
CA TYR A 36 -18.91 -9.70 -8.97
C TYR A 36 -19.80 -10.96 -9.00
N LYS A 37 -20.88 -10.98 -8.21
CA LYS A 37 -21.81 -12.13 -8.14
C LYS A 37 -22.55 -12.38 -9.46
N LEU A 38 -22.83 -11.31 -10.20
CA LEU A 38 -23.47 -11.39 -11.52
C LEU A 38 -22.48 -11.78 -12.64
N GLY A 39 -21.18 -11.92 -12.35
CA GLY A 39 -20.15 -12.26 -13.34
C GLY A 39 -19.75 -11.09 -14.23
N PHE A 40 -20.16 -9.86 -13.91
CA PHE A 40 -19.81 -8.65 -14.66
C PHE A 40 -18.49 -8.01 -14.21
N SER A 41 -17.97 -8.40 -13.04
CA SER A 41 -16.65 -7.97 -12.57
C SER A 41 -15.83 -9.17 -12.11
N LYS A 42 -14.52 -9.13 -12.41
CA LYS A 42 -13.55 -10.11 -11.89
C LYS A 42 -13.17 -9.82 -10.44
N GLU A 43 -13.21 -8.57 -10.04
CA GLU A 43 -12.81 -8.10 -8.71
C GLU A 43 -14.01 -7.52 -7.94
N ILE A 44 -13.96 -7.64 -6.62
CA ILE A 44 -14.95 -7.01 -5.73
C ILE A 44 -14.50 -5.58 -5.49
N MET A 45 -15.32 -4.60 -5.86
CA MET A 45 -15.04 -3.19 -5.60
C MET A 45 -15.45 -2.80 -4.18
N CYS A 46 -14.77 -1.81 -3.62
CA CYS A 46 -15.07 -1.26 -2.32
C CYS A 46 -14.74 0.23 -2.25
N THR A 47 -15.39 0.92 -1.33
CA THR A 47 -15.03 2.28 -0.93
C THR A 47 -14.39 2.20 0.44
N ILE A 48 -13.21 2.80 0.57
CA ILE A 48 -12.46 2.89 1.83
C ILE A 48 -12.34 4.35 2.26
N ASP A 49 -12.03 4.55 3.53
CA ASP A 49 -11.61 5.83 4.08
C ASP A 49 -10.24 5.67 4.75
N ILE A 50 -9.29 6.52 4.39
CA ILE A 50 -7.97 6.59 5.03
C ILE A 50 -7.96 7.81 5.94
N GLU A 51 -7.88 7.57 7.25
CA GLU A 51 -7.79 8.60 8.27
C GLU A 51 -6.31 8.87 8.57
N ALA A 52 -5.77 9.89 7.91
CA ALA A 52 -4.40 10.36 8.07
C ALA A 52 -4.35 11.88 7.87
N THR A 53 -3.38 12.52 8.51
CA THR A 53 -2.95 13.90 8.19
C THR A 53 -1.99 13.90 7.01
N ASP A 54 -1.81 15.06 6.37
CA ASP A 54 -0.86 15.19 5.26
C ASP A 54 0.57 14.82 5.71
N ASP A 55 0.99 15.27 6.90
CA ASP A 55 2.29 14.91 7.50
C ASP A 55 2.47 13.39 7.66
N GLN A 56 1.42 12.67 8.09
CA GLN A 56 1.47 11.21 8.21
C GLN A 56 1.55 10.50 6.85
N ILE A 57 0.93 11.07 5.82
CA ILE A 57 1.04 10.56 4.46
C ILE A 57 2.46 10.76 3.91
N GLU A 58 3.07 11.92 4.17
CA GLU A 58 4.46 12.19 3.81
C GLU A 58 5.44 11.27 4.56
N GLU A 59 5.26 11.08 5.87
CA GLU A 59 6.10 10.16 6.66
C GLU A 59 5.99 8.71 6.17
N LEU A 60 4.78 8.23 5.86
CA LEU A 60 4.58 6.89 5.30
C LEU A 60 5.33 6.73 3.97
N ARG A 61 5.34 7.78 3.15
CA ARG A 61 6.04 7.80 1.87
C ARG A 61 7.55 7.75 2.07
N ASP A 62 8.09 8.54 2.99
CA ASP A 62 9.52 8.54 3.30
C ASP A 62 9.98 7.17 3.82
N ILE A 63 9.19 6.52 4.67
CA ILE A 63 9.46 5.15 5.13
C ILE A 63 9.54 4.17 3.94
N CYS A 64 8.58 4.24 3.01
CA CYS A 64 8.58 3.37 1.83
C CYS A 64 9.80 3.61 0.94
N TYR A 65 10.17 4.87 0.67
CA TYR A 65 11.37 5.17 -0.11
C TYR A 65 12.66 4.78 0.60
N GLN A 66 12.71 4.87 1.93
CA GLN A 66 13.86 4.39 2.68
C GLN A 66 14.05 2.89 2.50
N PHE A 67 12.97 2.08 2.41
CA PHE A 67 13.12 0.65 2.11
C PHE A 67 13.70 0.39 0.71
N GLU A 68 13.36 1.20 -0.28
CA GLU A 68 13.97 1.11 -1.62
C GLU A 68 15.47 1.46 -1.56
N ILE A 69 15.81 2.55 -0.88
CA ILE A 69 17.21 2.95 -0.68
C ILE A 69 17.98 1.84 0.03
N ASP A 70 17.47 1.32 1.14
CA ASP A 70 18.14 0.28 1.93
C ASP A 70 18.33 -1.00 1.10
N ALA A 71 17.35 -1.38 0.29
CA ALA A 71 17.43 -2.56 -0.57
C ALA A 71 18.52 -2.42 -1.65
N PHE A 72 18.64 -1.25 -2.28
CA PHE A 72 19.55 -1.03 -3.41
C PHE A 72 20.88 -0.35 -3.06
N ASN A 73 21.09 0.03 -1.80
CA ASN A 73 22.35 0.59 -1.31
C ASN A 73 23.39 -0.51 -1.06
N THR A 74 23.71 -1.27 -2.10
CA THR A 74 24.69 -2.36 -2.08
C THR A 74 26.12 -1.79 -2.20
N LEU A 75 27.07 -2.38 -1.46
CA LEU A 75 28.46 -1.91 -1.40
C LEU A 75 29.19 -1.91 -2.75
N ASP A 76 28.79 -2.81 -3.64
CA ASP A 76 29.38 -3.00 -4.96
C ASP A 76 28.49 -2.47 -6.11
N GLY A 77 27.34 -1.87 -5.78
CA GLY A 77 26.37 -1.38 -6.77
C GLY A 77 25.69 -2.49 -7.57
N SER A 78 25.74 -3.73 -7.10
CA SER A 78 25.00 -4.85 -7.69
C SER A 78 23.53 -4.84 -7.25
N ASP A 79 22.66 -5.48 -8.04
CA ASP A 79 21.28 -5.69 -7.63
C ASP A 79 21.25 -6.59 -6.37
N PRO A 80 20.44 -6.25 -5.36
CA PRO A 80 20.30 -7.06 -4.16
C PRO A 80 19.75 -8.46 -4.47
N ALA A 81 20.17 -9.45 -3.69
CA ALA A 81 19.60 -10.78 -3.80
C ALA A 81 18.13 -10.78 -3.36
N VAL A 82 17.27 -11.58 -4.01
CA VAL A 82 15.85 -11.71 -3.63
C VAL A 82 15.63 -12.26 -2.21
N THR A 83 16.66 -12.87 -1.62
CA THR A 83 16.65 -13.37 -0.24
C THR A 83 17.12 -12.33 0.78
N ASP A 84 17.56 -11.15 0.32
CA ASP A 84 18.01 -10.07 1.19
C ASP A 84 16.82 -9.53 2.02
N PRO A 85 16.98 -9.41 3.35
CA PRO A 85 15.90 -8.93 4.22
C PRO A 85 15.35 -7.55 3.85
N ASP A 86 16.19 -6.64 3.36
CA ASP A 86 15.79 -5.29 3.00
C ASP A 86 15.13 -5.27 1.63
N TYR A 87 15.59 -6.08 0.68
CA TYR A 87 14.87 -6.30 -0.59
C TYR A 87 13.47 -6.91 -0.37
N ILE A 88 13.33 -7.86 0.57
CA ILE A 88 12.02 -8.43 0.93
C ILE A 88 11.08 -7.36 1.52
N LYS A 89 11.60 -6.43 2.34
CA LYS A 89 10.79 -5.31 2.87
C LYS A 89 10.36 -4.37 1.76
N TYR A 90 11.29 -4.01 0.86
CA TYR A 90 11.01 -3.23 -0.33
C TYR A 90 9.83 -3.86 -1.10
N GLU A 91 9.97 -5.08 -1.60
CA GLU A 91 8.90 -5.74 -2.39
C GLU A 91 7.55 -5.79 -1.66
N LYS A 92 7.59 -5.91 -0.34
CA LYS A 92 6.38 -5.99 0.48
C LYS A 92 5.65 -4.65 0.64
N TYR A 93 6.36 -3.53 0.65
CA TYR A 93 5.82 -2.26 1.15
C TYR A 93 5.88 -1.08 0.17
N THR A 94 6.85 -0.98 -0.76
CA THR A 94 7.00 0.24 -1.60
C THR A 94 5.78 0.52 -2.46
N TRP A 95 5.07 -0.53 -2.90
CA TRP A 95 3.82 -0.38 -3.67
C TRP A 95 2.75 0.46 -2.96
N ILE A 96 2.81 0.59 -1.63
CA ILE A 96 1.89 1.42 -0.84
C ILE A 96 2.09 2.90 -1.19
N ALA A 97 3.33 3.37 -1.27
CA ALA A 97 3.63 4.76 -1.63
C ALA A 97 3.18 5.08 -3.05
N ASP A 98 3.45 4.18 -4.01
CA ASP A 98 3.00 4.34 -5.40
C ASP A 98 1.48 4.37 -5.50
N TRP A 99 0.80 3.48 -4.76
CA TRP A 99 -0.64 3.44 -4.74
C TRP A 99 -1.23 4.74 -4.18
N ILE A 100 -0.72 5.20 -3.04
CA ILE A 100 -1.14 6.46 -2.42
C ILE A 100 -0.93 7.62 -3.41
N PHE A 101 0.23 7.71 -4.06
CA PHE A 101 0.47 8.75 -5.06
C PHE A 101 -0.53 8.70 -6.21
N SER A 102 -0.86 7.50 -6.70
CA SER A 102 -1.79 7.33 -7.82
C SER A 102 -3.23 7.79 -7.54
N VAL A 103 -3.63 7.82 -6.27
CA VAL A 103 -4.99 8.18 -5.86
C VAL A 103 -5.08 9.56 -5.19
N LEU A 104 -3.94 10.13 -4.79
CA LEU A 104 -3.84 11.44 -4.12
C LEU A 104 -3.26 12.55 -5.01
N GLY A 105 -2.49 12.20 -6.03
CA GLY A 105 -1.92 13.15 -7.01
C GLY A 105 -2.90 13.58 -8.08
#